data_AF-A0A1W0WAY6-F1
#
_entry.id   AF-A0A1W0WAY6-F1
#
_cell.length_a   1.000
_cell.length_b   1.000
_cell.length_c   1.000
_cell.angle_alpha   90.00
_cell.angle_beta   90.00
_cell.angle_gamma   90.00
#
_symmetry.space_group_name_H-M   'P 1'
#
loop_
_entity.id
_entity.type
_entity.pdbx_description
1 polymer ?
#
loop_
_entity_poly.entity_id
_entity_poly.type
_entity_poly.pdbx_seq_one_letter_code
_entity_poly.pdbx_strand_id
1 'polypeptide(L)'
;MYKFLNCVVCLHLTISSSVGYDRRGVTIITVIIGDNPSYGYFAQSPAYDVALTRALRTFPSTLSQIRRLSVYKPGNYSCPDAAALMPILAMEVDQLIRDNPQDFTVLIAPGCSLEVIALGDFAREWDVPLMAVIAVDLSLTNTQRFPTVVTFPSSDQLSLVRATLALLERYSWSTVSLLCEDVNPSRVDNTLFYVTTCRGFSNILKKSSQIDALNVLYFDAQTADNEGYESALQTARTQSRADRLNMTSGDYIFIAPRSPVVPTEGVLQWQYNVTSDERAFVAFQSLITVSNPIPRWNVITAQMNEIRSQSQLVYNHTLTVKNSFDDLIVSGAEVMSSVTEVLAQLSSRQLKAMTGTHFRKSFLNRTFEPDSRSFFIGPKGMRVCDVDLYRMNVTTGEMEVVWQYKSVSDTFRQTSQQNVIWRSQNGPPANRPVCGFRVDRCIGSLEKSVVTTVAAILTVLFSFIFGTGVFWFSHQHMDGSVWWLLEEMHLVLVITHSNLGTFQSVKRP
;
A
#
# COMPACT_ATOMS: atom_id res chain seq x y z
N MET A 1 35.02 22.99 -46.05
CA MET A 1 34.42 21.85 -46.79
C MET A 1 34.24 20.69 -45.82
N TYR A 2 33.18 20.67 -45.02
CA TYR A 2 32.59 19.47 -44.39
C TYR A 2 31.14 19.82 -44.01
N LYS A 3 30.22 18.95 -44.44
CA LYS A 3 28.77 19.16 -44.54
C LYS A 3 28.07 18.97 -43.19
N PHE A 4 27.19 19.90 -42.85
CA PHE A 4 26.08 19.72 -41.92
C PHE A 4 25.01 18.81 -42.56
N LEU A 5 24.49 17.86 -41.79
CA LEU A 5 23.46 16.91 -42.24
C LEU A 5 22.12 17.24 -41.56
N ASN A 6 21.23 17.81 -42.37
CA ASN A 6 19.76 17.76 -42.42
C ASN A 6 18.97 17.23 -41.21
N CYS A 7 18.21 18.14 -40.59
CA CYS A 7 16.98 17.86 -39.85
C CYS A 7 15.79 18.13 -40.79
N VAL A 8 14.97 17.13 -41.10
CA VAL A 8 13.80 17.26 -41.98
C VAL A 8 12.56 17.52 -41.12
N VAL A 9 12.09 18.77 -41.12
CA VAL A 9 10.77 19.15 -40.61
C VAL A 9 9.81 19.14 -41.81
N CYS A 10 8.87 18.19 -41.85
CA CYS A 10 7.78 18.20 -42.82
C CYS A 10 6.70 19.20 -42.37
N LEU A 11 6.58 20.32 -43.09
CA LEU A 11 5.53 21.32 -42.91
C LEU A 11 4.57 21.24 -44.12
N HIS A 12 3.36 20.70 -43.94
CA HIS A 12 2.30 20.81 -44.94
C HIS A 12 1.51 22.10 -44.72
N LEU A 13 1.76 23.11 -45.56
CA LEU A 13 0.97 24.34 -45.65
C LEU A 13 -0.34 24.05 -46.41
N THR A 14 -1.48 24.16 -45.73
CA THR A 14 -2.79 24.36 -46.36
C THR A 14 -3.22 25.80 -46.13
N ILE A 15 -3.36 26.55 -47.22
CA ILE A 15 -3.89 27.91 -47.22
C ILE A 15 -5.41 27.80 -47.16
N SER A 16 -6.01 28.20 -46.04
CA SER A 16 -7.45 28.45 -45.94
C SER A 16 -7.69 29.90 -45.55
N SER A 17 -8.51 30.55 -46.34
CA SER A 17 -8.87 31.97 -46.30
C SER A 17 -9.54 32.39 -45.00
N SER A 18 -9.22 33.61 -44.59
CA SER A 18 -9.60 34.34 -43.39
C SER A 18 -11.11 34.57 -43.19
N VAL A 19 -11.64 34.04 -42.08
CA VAL A 19 -12.51 34.77 -41.15
C VAL A 19 -11.97 34.45 -39.75
N GLY A 20 -11.00 35.25 -39.30
CA GLY A 20 -10.25 35.01 -38.07
C GLY A 20 -11.07 35.32 -36.83
N TYR A 21 -11.77 34.30 -36.31
CA TYR A 21 -11.94 34.22 -34.86
C TYR A 21 -10.58 33.84 -34.29
N ASP A 22 -9.87 34.83 -33.75
CA ASP A 22 -8.59 34.68 -33.05
C ASP A 22 -8.79 33.73 -31.86
N ARG A 23 -8.59 32.43 -32.12
CA ARG A 23 -8.63 31.35 -31.15
C ARG A 23 -7.19 31.08 -30.71
N ARG A 24 -6.98 31.13 -29.40
CA ARG A 24 -5.77 30.61 -28.75
C ARG A 24 -5.70 29.11 -29.06
N GLY A 25 -4.61 28.67 -29.70
CA GLY A 25 -4.34 27.26 -29.92
C GLY A 25 -4.12 26.54 -28.60
N VAL A 26 -4.23 25.21 -28.60
CA VAL A 26 -3.94 24.38 -27.44
C VAL A 26 -2.80 23.45 -27.76
N THR A 27 -1.82 23.38 -26.86
CA THR A 27 -0.64 22.54 -27.00
C THR A 27 -0.58 21.55 -25.86
N ILE A 28 -0.76 20.28 -26.18
CA ILE A 28 -0.51 19.21 -25.22
C ILE A 28 0.93 18.74 -25.39
N ILE A 29 1.76 18.90 -24.38
CA ILE A 29 3.13 18.37 -24.38
C ILE A 29 3.17 17.13 -23.49
N THR A 30 3.43 15.97 -24.08
CA THR A 30 3.70 14.75 -23.30
C THR A 30 5.18 14.69 -22.94
N VAL A 31 5.50 14.58 -21.65
CA VAL A 31 6.88 14.52 -21.14
C VAL A 31 7.14 13.11 -20.64
N ILE A 32 8.03 12.36 -21.31
CA ILE A 32 8.23 10.93 -21.06
C ILE A 32 9.71 10.60 -20.99
N ILE A 33 10.15 9.95 -19.92
CA ILE A 33 11.52 9.45 -19.77
C ILE A 33 11.50 7.93 -19.82
N GLY A 34 12.20 7.40 -20.83
CA GLY A 34 12.48 5.99 -21.00
C GLY A 34 11.40 5.16 -21.71
N ASP A 35 11.74 3.89 -21.81
CA ASP A 35 11.10 2.87 -22.65
C ASP A 35 10.41 1.78 -21.83
N ASN A 36 9.98 2.11 -20.60
CA ASN A 36 9.28 1.15 -19.76
C ASN A 36 8.07 0.54 -20.52
N PRO A 37 7.90 -0.79 -20.52
CA PRO A 37 6.85 -1.46 -21.29
C PRO A 37 5.41 -1.05 -20.94
N SER A 38 5.17 -0.47 -19.77
CA SER A 38 3.84 -0.10 -19.27
C SER A 38 3.61 1.41 -19.24
N TYR A 39 4.63 2.20 -18.86
CA TYR A 39 4.50 3.66 -18.70
C TYR A 39 5.52 4.49 -19.50
N GLY A 40 6.34 3.85 -20.33
CA GLY A 40 7.31 4.51 -21.20
C GLY A 40 6.71 5.06 -22.51
N TYR A 41 7.57 5.62 -23.35
CA TYR A 41 7.14 6.35 -24.56
C TYR A 41 6.33 5.49 -25.54
N PHE A 42 6.80 4.28 -25.82
CA PHE A 42 6.17 3.38 -26.78
C PHE A 42 4.85 2.77 -26.28
N ALA A 43 4.63 2.72 -24.96
CA ALA A 43 3.38 2.24 -24.37
C ALA A 43 2.32 3.36 -24.31
N GLN A 44 2.72 4.54 -23.85
CA GLN A 44 1.79 5.63 -23.51
C GLN A 44 1.48 6.53 -24.72
N SER A 45 2.45 6.79 -25.59
CA SER A 45 2.24 7.70 -26.72
C SER A 45 1.16 7.25 -27.71
N PRO A 46 1.06 5.96 -28.09
CA PRO A 46 -0.05 5.49 -28.91
C PRO A 46 -1.42 5.65 -28.22
N ALA A 47 -1.48 5.47 -26.90
CA ALA A 47 -2.72 5.62 -26.13
C ALA A 47 -3.24 7.05 -26.14
N TYR A 48 -2.34 8.00 -25.92
CA TYR A 48 -2.62 9.43 -26.02
C TYR A 48 -3.08 9.84 -27.44
N ASP A 49 -2.47 9.30 -28.50
CA ASP A 49 -2.86 9.60 -29.89
C ASP A 49 -4.25 9.08 -30.23
N VAL A 50 -4.55 7.85 -29.85
CA VAL A 50 -5.87 7.25 -30.08
C VAL A 50 -6.94 7.99 -29.30
N ALA A 51 -6.69 8.33 -28.03
CA ALA A 51 -7.60 9.11 -27.21
C ALA A 51 -7.84 10.51 -27.80
N LEU A 52 -6.79 11.21 -28.21
CA LEU A 52 -6.90 12.52 -28.86
C LEU A 52 -7.66 12.44 -30.19
N THR A 53 -7.39 11.42 -31.01
CA THR A 53 -8.09 11.21 -32.30
C THR A 53 -9.58 10.97 -32.09
N ARG A 54 -9.95 10.16 -31.08
CA ARG A 54 -11.35 9.96 -30.68
C ARG A 54 -12.00 11.28 -30.22
N ALA A 55 -11.29 12.06 -29.41
CA ALA A 55 -11.79 13.36 -28.93
C ALA A 55 -11.99 14.36 -30.09
N LEU A 56 -11.08 14.40 -31.06
CA LEU A 56 -11.20 15.24 -32.27
C LEU A 56 -12.42 14.88 -33.13
N ARG A 57 -12.79 13.59 -33.20
CA ARG A 57 -14.03 13.16 -33.88
C ARG A 57 -15.29 13.57 -33.10
N THR A 58 -15.20 13.60 -31.78
CA THR A 58 -16.32 13.92 -30.88
C THR A 58 -16.55 15.44 -30.79
N PHE A 59 -15.48 16.23 -30.80
CA PHE A 59 -15.49 17.69 -30.63
C PHE A 59 -14.73 18.41 -31.76
N PRO A 60 -15.09 18.19 -33.05
CA PRO A 60 -14.29 18.66 -34.19
C PRO A 60 -14.19 20.17 -34.28
N SER A 61 -15.23 20.90 -33.89
CA SER A 61 -15.24 22.36 -33.93
C SER A 61 -14.53 22.99 -32.74
N THR A 62 -14.57 22.40 -31.54
CA THR A 62 -13.95 23.00 -30.34
C THR A 62 -12.46 22.68 -30.24
N LEU A 63 -12.05 21.47 -30.66
CA LEU A 63 -10.66 21.02 -30.56
C LEU A 63 -9.88 21.19 -31.89
N SER A 64 -10.38 21.99 -32.83
CA SER A 64 -9.82 22.13 -34.19
C SER A 64 -8.39 22.71 -34.26
N GLN A 65 -7.91 23.34 -33.19
CA GLN A 65 -6.58 23.95 -33.09
C GLN A 65 -5.76 23.36 -31.95
N ILE A 66 -5.88 22.05 -31.74
CA ILE A 66 -5.05 21.32 -30.80
C ILE A 66 -3.85 20.72 -31.51
N ARG A 67 -2.68 20.84 -30.90
CA ARG A 67 -1.47 20.12 -31.30
C ARG A 67 -0.93 19.34 -30.12
N ARG A 68 -0.39 18.16 -30.43
CA ARG A 68 0.32 17.35 -29.47
C ARG A 68 1.80 17.29 -29.83
N LEU A 69 2.65 17.57 -28.86
CA LEU A 69 4.09 17.42 -28.94
C LEU A 69 4.56 16.42 -27.89
N SER A 70 5.72 15.81 -28.12
CA SER A 70 6.35 14.90 -27.17
C SER A 70 7.77 15.35 -26.89
N VAL A 71 8.10 15.52 -25.61
CA VAL A 71 9.47 15.62 -25.12
C VAL A 71 9.82 14.27 -24.53
N TYR A 72 10.77 13.58 -25.18
CA TYR A 72 11.04 12.18 -24.92
C TYR A 72 12.54 11.92 -24.82
N LYS A 73 12.94 11.24 -23.74
CA LYS A 73 14.31 10.74 -23.56
C LYS A 73 14.35 9.21 -23.63
N PRO A 74 14.94 8.60 -24.68
CA PRO A 74 15.05 7.14 -24.78
C PRO A 74 15.97 6.55 -23.71
N GLY A 75 15.68 5.31 -23.31
CA GLY A 75 16.51 4.54 -22.37
C GLY A 75 15.71 3.76 -21.33
N ASN A 76 16.41 2.98 -20.51
CA ASN A 76 15.81 2.33 -19.35
C ASN A 76 16.33 3.00 -18.09
N TYR A 77 15.42 3.60 -17.31
CA TYR A 77 15.77 4.43 -16.17
C TYR A 77 15.00 3.97 -14.94
N SER A 78 15.67 3.91 -13.80
CA SER A 78 14.97 3.83 -12.53
C SER A 78 14.20 5.13 -12.28
N CYS A 79 13.16 5.08 -11.44
CA CYS A 79 12.39 6.27 -11.08
C CYS A 79 13.26 7.42 -10.52
N PRO A 80 14.25 7.18 -9.63
CA PRO A 80 15.21 8.21 -9.20
C PRO A 80 16.08 8.75 -10.34
N ASP A 81 16.59 7.89 -11.24
CA ASP A 81 17.43 8.33 -12.35
C ASP A 81 16.66 9.18 -13.35
N ALA A 82 15.42 8.78 -13.65
CA ALA A 82 14.52 9.56 -14.50
C ALA A 82 14.22 10.93 -13.88
N ALA A 83 13.97 10.98 -12.57
CA ALA A 83 13.77 12.25 -11.86
C ALA A 83 15.02 13.16 -11.94
N ALA A 84 16.22 12.61 -11.86
CA ALA A 84 17.48 13.35 -12.00
C ALA A 84 17.68 13.93 -13.42
N LEU A 85 17.09 13.30 -14.45
CA LEU A 85 17.12 13.78 -15.83
C LEU A 85 16.04 14.83 -16.13
N MET A 86 15.02 14.96 -15.28
CA MET A 86 13.88 15.85 -15.52
C MET A 86 14.26 17.31 -15.80
N PRO A 87 15.27 17.93 -15.15
CA PRO A 87 15.70 19.29 -15.49
C PRO A 87 16.13 19.45 -16.96
N ILE A 88 16.71 18.42 -17.58
CA ILE A 88 17.12 18.46 -18.98
C ILE A 88 15.89 18.53 -19.90
N LEU A 89 14.90 17.65 -19.66
CA LEU A 89 13.65 17.69 -20.42
C LEU A 89 12.86 18.97 -20.15
N ALA A 90 12.91 19.47 -18.91
CA ALA A 90 12.28 20.73 -18.55
C ALA A 90 12.80 21.90 -19.38
N MET A 91 14.10 21.93 -19.73
CA MET A 91 14.66 22.94 -20.64
C MET A 91 14.06 22.86 -22.05
N GLU A 92 13.82 21.66 -22.57
CA GLU A 92 13.16 21.47 -23.87
C GLU A 92 11.69 21.88 -23.82
N VAL A 93 10.97 21.52 -22.76
CA VAL A 93 9.58 21.94 -22.52
C VAL A 93 9.47 23.47 -22.44
N ASP A 94 10.37 24.10 -21.68
CA ASP A 94 10.47 25.54 -21.52
C ASP A 94 10.71 26.26 -22.85
N GLN A 95 11.55 25.69 -23.73
CA GLN A 95 11.73 26.19 -25.09
C GLN A 95 10.45 26.08 -25.92
N LEU A 96 9.76 24.93 -25.89
CA LEU A 96 8.50 24.74 -26.62
C LEU A 96 7.38 25.68 -26.15
N ILE A 97 7.32 25.98 -24.84
CA ILE A 97 6.40 26.98 -24.28
C ILE A 97 6.73 28.37 -24.82
N ARG A 98 8.00 28.77 -24.77
CA ARG A 98 8.45 30.08 -25.28
C ARG A 98 8.25 30.27 -26.77
N ASP A 99 8.46 29.22 -27.56
CA ASP A 99 8.27 29.27 -29.02
C ASP A 99 6.80 29.43 -29.41
N ASN A 100 5.87 29.23 -28.46
CA ASN A 100 4.45 29.29 -28.73
C ASN A 100 3.68 30.04 -27.63
N PRO A 101 4.00 31.33 -27.40
CA PRO A 101 3.49 32.09 -26.27
C PRO A 101 1.98 32.34 -26.35
N GLN A 102 1.41 32.22 -27.55
CA GLN A 102 -0.02 32.42 -27.79
C GLN A 102 -0.86 31.20 -27.49
N ASP A 103 -0.27 30.00 -27.36
CA ASP A 103 -1.04 28.78 -27.11
C ASP A 103 -1.27 28.56 -25.61
N PHE A 104 -2.35 27.87 -25.28
CA PHE A 104 -2.56 27.35 -23.93
C PHE A 104 -1.91 25.97 -23.83
N THR A 105 -0.87 25.85 -23.01
CA THR A 105 -0.11 24.59 -22.86
C THR A 105 -0.69 23.73 -21.75
N VAL A 106 -0.71 22.41 -21.95
CA VAL A 106 -1.01 21.40 -20.94
C VAL A 106 0.10 20.36 -20.97
N LEU A 107 0.66 20.01 -19.82
CA LEU A 107 1.62 18.91 -19.70
C LEU A 107 0.90 17.62 -19.32
N ILE A 108 1.28 16.50 -19.93
CA ILE A 108 0.88 15.16 -19.51
C ILE A 108 2.14 14.32 -19.31
N ALA A 109 2.27 13.66 -18.16
CA ALA A 109 3.44 12.83 -17.86
C ALA A 109 2.99 11.48 -17.29
N PRO A 110 3.44 10.34 -17.88
CA PRO A 110 3.25 9.03 -17.29
C PRO A 110 4.30 8.71 -16.22
N GLY A 111 5.17 9.67 -15.88
CA GLY A 111 6.30 9.47 -14.98
C GLY A 111 5.88 9.04 -13.57
N CYS A 112 6.80 8.38 -12.88
CA CYS A 112 6.62 7.99 -11.49
C CYS A 112 6.51 9.21 -10.56
N SER A 113 6.24 8.98 -9.27
CA SER A 113 6.11 10.07 -8.30
C SER A 113 7.33 10.99 -8.22
N LEU A 114 8.58 10.48 -8.29
CA LEU A 114 9.78 11.32 -8.22
C LEU A 114 9.95 12.21 -9.45
N GLU A 115 9.67 11.67 -10.65
CA GLU A 115 9.67 12.43 -11.89
C GLU A 115 8.64 13.56 -11.84
N VAL A 116 7.43 13.25 -11.39
CA VAL A 116 6.32 14.22 -11.30
C VAL A 116 6.56 15.26 -10.22
N ILE A 117 7.21 14.91 -9.11
CA ILE A 117 7.65 15.90 -8.10
C ILE A 117 8.61 16.91 -8.73
N ALA A 118 9.60 16.44 -9.48
CA ALA A 118 10.56 17.31 -10.15
C ALA A 118 9.86 18.19 -11.23
N LEU A 119 9.08 17.59 -12.11
CA LEU A 119 8.36 18.31 -13.18
C LEU A 119 7.29 19.25 -12.62
N GLY A 120 6.66 18.90 -11.49
CA GLY A 120 5.64 19.69 -10.82
C GLY A 120 6.16 21.02 -10.27
N ASP A 121 7.42 21.07 -9.83
CA ASP A 121 8.07 22.33 -9.45
C ASP A 121 8.23 23.25 -10.66
N PHE A 122 8.66 22.74 -11.81
CA PHE A 122 8.73 23.54 -13.05
C PHE A 122 7.35 23.97 -13.55
N ALA A 123 6.37 23.06 -13.53
CA ALA A 123 5.00 23.34 -13.94
C ALA A 123 4.34 24.43 -13.08
N ARG A 124 4.72 24.54 -11.80
CA ARG A 124 4.33 25.67 -10.93
C ARG A 124 4.94 26.97 -11.45
N GLU A 125 6.24 27.01 -11.70
CA GLU A 125 6.93 28.24 -12.14
C GLU A 125 6.44 28.74 -13.51
N TRP A 126 6.08 27.82 -14.41
CA TRP A 126 5.48 28.17 -15.71
C TRP A 126 3.97 28.49 -15.62
N ASP A 127 3.31 28.22 -14.49
CA ASP A 127 1.84 28.20 -14.32
C ASP A 127 1.14 27.40 -15.43
N VAL A 128 1.69 26.22 -15.72
CA VAL A 128 1.18 25.27 -16.73
C VAL A 128 0.58 24.06 -16.00
N PRO A 129 -0.63 23.60 -16.36
CA PRO A 129 -1.23 22.45 -15.72
C PRO A 129 -0.47 21.16 -16.08
N LEU A 130 -0.18 20.35 -15.07
CA LEU A 130 0.49 19.06 -15.22
C LEU A 130 -0.44 17.92 -14.82
N MET A 131 -0.73 17.04 -15.78
CA MET A 131 -1.57 15.86 -15.61
C MET A 131 -0.67 14.63 -15.51
N ALA A 132 -0.50 14.15 -14.29
CA ALA A 132 0.32 12.98 -13.99
C ALA A 132 -0.51 11.70 -14.02
N VAL A 133 -0.11 10.73 -14.84
CA VAL A 133 -0.92 9.52 -15.04
C VAL A 133 -0.81 8.57 -13.85
N ILE A 134 0.40 8.22 -13.43
CA ILE A 134 0.61 7.12 -12.47
C ILE A 134 1.06 7.57 -11.07
N ALA A 135 1.44 8.83 -10.90
CA ALA A 135 2.05 9.28 -9.64
C ALA A 135 1.06 9.22 -8.46
N VAL A 136 1.46 8.53 -7.40
CA VAL A 136 0.63 8.22 -6.21
C VAL A 136 1.09 8.92 -4.93
N ASP A 137 2.25 9.58 -4.94
CA ASP A 137 2.83 10.12 -3.71
C ASP A 137 1.98 11.26 -3.13
N LEU A 138 1.59 11.12 -1.87
CA LEU A 138 0.70 12.06 -1.18
C LEU A 138 1.29 13.46 -1.06
N SER A 139 2.61 13.64 -1.17
CA SER A 139 3.24 14.97 -1.19
C SER A 139 2.77 15.81 -2.39
N LEU A 140 2.35 15.19 -3.49
CA LEU A 140 1.76 15.85 -4.66
C LEU A 140 0.40 16.50 -4.34
N THR A 141 -0.22 16.15 -3.21
CA THR A 141 -1.44 16.82 -2.72
C THR A 141 -1.18 18.13 -1.98
N ASN A 142 0.10 18.52 -1.80
CA ASN A 142 0.47 19.82 -1.26
C ASN A 142 0.21 20.92 -2.31
N THR A 143 -0.98 21.51 -2.24
CA THR A 143 -1.42 22.54 -3.19
C THR A 143 -0.62 23.84 -3.16
N GLN A 144 0.19 24.09 -2.11
CA GLN A 144 1.11 25.24 -2.10
C GLN A 144 2.32 24.99 -2.99
N ARG A 145 2.88 23.78 -2.95
CA ARG A 145 4.02 23.40 -3.79
C ARG A 145 3.59 23.01 -5.21
N PHE A 146 2.44 22.36 -5.36
CA PHE A 146 1.95 21.81 -6.63
C PHE A 146 0.57 22.38 -7.02
N PRO A 147 0.43 23.71 -7.20
CA PRO A 147 -0.86 24.36 -7.46
C PRO A 147 -1.43 24.07 -8.84
N THR A 148 -0.65 23.49 -9.76
CA THR A 148 -1.06 23.18 -11.14
C THR A 148 -1.14 21.69 -11.45
N VAL A 149 -0.83 20.83 -10.47
CA VAL A 149 -0.74 19.37 -10.67
C VAL A 149 -2.08 18.69 -10.39
N VAL A 150 -2.44 17.73 -11.26
CA VAL A 150 -3.48 16.73 -11.03
C VAL A 150 -2.90 15.35 -11.27
N THR A 151 -3.15 14.40 -10.36
CA THR A 151 -2.69 13.01 -10.49
C THR A 151 -3.87 12.06 -10.72
N PHE A 152 -3.68 11.06 -11.59
CA PHE A 152 -4.72 10.11 -12.03
C PHE A 152 -4.41 8.64 -11.73
N PRO A 153 -3.77 8.29 -10.60
CA PRO A 153 -3.38 6.91 -10.36
C PRO A 153 -4.60 5.97 -10.41
N SER A 154 -4.48 4.85 -11.12
CA SER A 154 -5.54 3.84 -11.19
C SER A 154 -5.63 2.96 -9.96
N SER A 155 -4.55 2.91 -9.18
CA SER A 155 -4.45 2.20 -7.92
C SER A 155 -3.66 3.02 -6.91
N ASP A 156 -4.04 2.94 -5.64
CA ASP A 156 -3.31 3.60 -4.56
C ASP A 156 -3.32 2.75 -3.28
N GLN A 157 -2.16 2.69 -2.61
CA GLN A 157 -1.98 1.85 -1.44
C GLN A 157 -2.82 2.33 -0.25
N LEU A 158 -3.11 3.62 -0.15
CA LEU A 158 -3.84 4.19 0.98
C LEU A 158 -5.29 3.70 0.99
N SER A 159 -5.96 3.71 -0.16
CA SER A 159 -7.33 3.21 -0.32
C SER A 159 -7.42 1.72 -0.01
N LEU A 160 -6.45 0.91 -0.47
CA LEU A 160 -6.39 -0.52 -0.12
C LEU A 160 -6.30 -0.73 1.39
N VAL A 161 -5.47 0.05 2.09
CA VAL A 161 -5.34 -0.07 3.55
C VAL A 161 -6.60 0.35 4.28
N ARG A 162 -7.26 1.44 3.85
CA ARG A 162 -8.52 1.91 4.43
C ARG A 162 -9.66 0.91 4.25
N ALA A 163 -9.77 0.34 3.06
CA ALA A 163 -10.77 -0.69 2.78
C ALA A 163 -10.56 -1.94 3.67
N THR A 164 -9.30 -2.34 3.87
CA THR A 164 -8.98 -3.43 4.79
C THR A 164 -9.30 -3.06 6.24
N LEU A 165 -8.96 -1.86 6.71
CA LEU A 165 -9.34 -1.41 8.05
C LEU A 165 -10.86 -1.43 8.26
N ALA A 166 -11.63 -0.97 7.28
CA ALA A 166 -13.09 -1.03 7.34
C ALA A 166 -13.62 -2.48 7.41
N LEU A 167 -12.97 -3.42 6.71
CA LEU A 167 -13.28 -4.85 6.82
C LEU A 167 -12.95 -5.39 8.22
N LEU A 168 -11.78 -5.06 8.76
CA LEU A 168 -11.35 -5.48 10.09
C LEU A 168 -12.32 -4.96 11.17
N GLU A 169 -12.69 -3.68 11.09
CA GLU A 169 -13.65 -3.03 12.00
C GLU A 169 -15.02 -3.71 11.95
N ARG A 170 -15.54 -3.99 10.74
CA ARG A 170 -16.83 -4.66 10.54
C ARG A 170 -16.93 -5.99 11.30
N TYR A 171 -15.83 -6.73 11.39
CA TYR A 171 -15.78 -8.03 12.06
C TYR A 171 -15.10 -7.98 13.44
N SER A 172 -14.79 -6.79 13.96
CA SER A 172 -14.11 -6.60 15.24
C SER A 172 -12.78 -7.36 15.33
N TRP A 173 -12.04 -7.43 14.22
CA TRP A 173 -10.71 -8.02 14.14
C TRP A 173 -9.65 -6.95 14.45
N SER A 174 -8.92 -7.15 15.54
CA SER A 174 -7.90 -6.21 16.04
C SER A 174 -6.51 -6.84 16.18
N THR A 175 -6.38 -8.16 15.96
CA THR A 175 -5.11 -8.90 15.98
C THR A 175 -4.72 -9.28 14.56
N VAL A 176 -3.65 -8.68 14.04
CA VAL A 176 -3.23 -8.81 12.64
C VAL A 176 -1.78 -9.27 12.55
N SER A 177 -1.50 -10.23 11.66
CA SER A 177 -0.14 -10.60 11.26
C SER A 177 0.05 -10.27 9.79
N LEU A 178 1.01 -9.39 9.52
CA LEU A 178 1.36 -8.94 8.17
C LEU A 178 2.57 -9.71 7.68
N LEU A 179 2.38 -10.47 6.60
CA LEU A 179 3.44 -11.17 5.88
C LEU A 179 3.90 -10.29 4.71
N CYS A 180 5.19 -10.01 4.65
CA CYS A 180 5.78 -9.07 3.71
C CYS A 180 6.97 -9.69 2.98
N GLU A 181 7.09 -9.35 1.70
CA GLU A 181 8.29 -9.63 0.92
C GLU A 181 9.50 -8.92 1.53
N ASP A 182 10.60 -9.65 1.72
CA ASP A 182 11.90 -9.04 2.00
C ASP A 182 12.53 -8.52 0.70
N VAL A 183 12.94 -7.27 0.71
CA VAL A 183 13.36 -6.59 -0.52
C VAL A 183 14.82 -6.91 -0.79
N ASN A 184 15.09 -7.76 -1.79
CA ASN A 184 16.40 -7.79 -2.40
C ASN A 184 16.53 -6.59 -3.37
N PRO A 185 17.39 -5.58 -3.09
CA PRO A 185 17.50 -4.36 -3.90
C PRO A 185 17.91 -4.61 -5.35
N SER A 186 18.45 -5.80 -5.65
CA SER A 186 18.99 -6.15 -6.96
C SER A 186 17.96 -6.73 -7.95
N ARG A 187 16.70 -6.93 -7.57
CA ARG A 187 15.73 -7.77 -8.33
C ARG A 187 14.30 -7.21 -8.41
N VAL A 188 14.18 -5.89 -8.52
CA VAL A 188 12.90 -5.16 -8.37
C VAL A 188 12.26 -4.87 -9.73
N ASP A 189 11.32 -5.70 -10.17
CA ASP A 189 10.37 -5.27 -11.23
C ASP A 189 8.92 -5.62 -10.86
N ASN A 190 8.61 -6.86 -10.45
CA ASN A 190 7.23 -7.27 -10.11
C ASN A 190 6.87 -7.23 -8.62
N THR A 191 7.83 -7.07 -7.71
CA THR A 191 7.60 -7.06 -6.25
C THR A 191 7.24 -5.67 -5.71
N LEU A 192 7.46 -4.61 -6.49
CA LEU A 192 7.34 -3.23 -6.00
C LEU A 192 5.93 -2.90 -5.49
N PHE A 193 4.88 -3.38 -6.16
CA PHE A 193 3.50 -3.22 -5.68
C PHE A 193 3.31 -3.84 -4.29
N TYR A 194 3.74 -5.08 -4.09
CA TYR A 194 3.57 -5.79 -2.82
C TYR A 194 4.43 -5.20 -1.70
N VAL A 195 5.66 -4.79 -2.01
CA VAL A 195 6.57 -4.14 -1.06
C VAL A 195 6.03 -2.78 -0.61
N THR A 196 5.60 -1.93 -1.55
CA THR A 196 5.04 -0.61 -1.23
C THR A 196 3.72 -0.73 -0.48
N THR A 197 2.88 -1.70 -0.87
CA THR A 197 1.62 -2.00 -0.20
C THR A 197 1.86 -2.47 1.23
N CYS A 198 2.72 -3.47 1.46
CA CYS A 198 3.09 -3.92 2.81
C CYS A 198 3.60 -2.75 3.67
N ARG A 199 4.48 -1.89 3.13
CA ARG A 199 4.98 -0.71 3.87
C ARG A 199 3.84 0.24 4.25
N GLY A 200 2.89 0.47 3.34
CA GLY A 200 1.67 1.24 3.60
C GLY A 200 0.83 0.64 4.73
N PHE A 201 0.53 -0.66 4.65
CA PHE A 201 -0.18 -1.41 5.68
C PHE A 201 0.53 -1.32 7.04
N SER A 202 1.82 -1.64 7.10
CA SER A 202 2.62 -1.59 8.32
C SER A 202 2.58 -0.20 8.97
N ASN A 203 2.76 0.87 8.18
CA ASN A 203 2.79 2.23 8.71
C ASN A 203 1.44 2.72 9.27
N ILE A 204 0.34 2.34 8.63
CA ILE A 204 -1.00 2.77 9.03
C ILE A 204 -1.54 1.89 10.17
N LEU A 205 -1.41 0.55 10.05
CA LEU A 205 -1.87 -0.38 11.09
C LEU A 205 -1.17 -0.14 12.43
N LYS A 206 0.14 0.14 12.44
CA LYS A 206 0.90 0.49 13.67
C LYS A 206 0.35 1.73 14.40
N LYS A 207 -0.29 2.64 13.68
CA LYS A 207 -0.82 3.90 14.21
C LYS A 207 -2.32 3.85 14.47
N SER A 208 -2.99 2.78 14.05
CA SER A 208 -4.44 2.66 14.18
C SER A 208 -4.80 2.22 15.60
N SER A 209 -5.70 2.96 16.25
CA SER A 209 -6.28 2.57 17.55
C SER A 209 -7.19 1.34 17.46
N GLN A 210 -7.56 0.90 16.25
CA GLN A 210 -8.39 -0.31 16.05
C GLN A 210 -7.57 -1.61 16.17
N ILE A 211 -6.23 -1.53 16.14
CA ILE A 211 -5.34 -2.69 16.13
C ILE A 211 -4.68 -2.84 17.51
N ASP A 212 -5.06 -3.91 18.23
CA ASP A 212 -4.51 -4.23 19.55
C ASP A 212 -3.13 -4.88 19.46
N ALA A 213 -2.93 -5.70 18.41
CA ALA A 213 -1.72 -6.49 18.23
C ALA A 213 -1.40 -6.59 16.74
N LEU A 214 -0.20 -6.13 16.38
CA LEU A 214 0.34 -6.23 15.02
C LEU A 214 1.67 -6.95 15.04
N ASN A 215 1.76 -8.06 14.32
CA ASN A 215 3.03 -8.72 14.02
C ASN A 215 3.39 -8.46 12.56
N VAL A 216 4.66 -8.14 12.28
CA VAL A 216 5.14 -7.93 10.91
C VAL A 216 6.30 -8.88 10.67
N LEU A 217 6.17 -9.71 9.64
CA LEU A 217 7.12 -10.73 9.27
C LEU A 217 7.57 -10.49 7.84
N TYR A 218 8.89 -10.52 7.65
CA TYR A 218 9.52 -10.42 6.35
C TYR A 218 10.04 -11.80 5.94
N PHE A 219 9.79 -12.18 4.69
CA PHE A 219 10.30 -13.40 4.09
C PHE A 219 10.55 -13.17 2.59
N ASP A 220 11.54 -13.84 2.02
CA ASP A 220 11.81 -13.79 0.58
C ASP A 220 10.91 -14.82 -0.14
N ALA A 221 9.88 -14.35 -0.83
CA ALA A 221 8.90 -15.22 -1.47
C ALA A 221 9.43 -15.85 -2.78
N GLN A 222 10.53 -15.33 -3.33
CA GLN A 222 11.16 -15.85 -4.55
C GLN A 222 12.14 -16.99 -4.26
N THR A 223 12.80 -16.97 -3.11
CA THR A 223 13.70 -18.04 -2.67
C THR A 223 13.07 -18.98 -1.66
N ALA A 224 11.94 -18.60 -1.06
CA ALA A 224 11.14 -19.51 -0.26
C ALA A 224 10.66 -20.69 -1.11
N ASP A 225 11.20 -21.86 -0.82
CA ASP A 225 10.53 -23.11 -1.12
C ASP A 225 9.30 -23.29 -0.21
N ASN A 226 8.63 -24.43 -0.32
CA ASN A 226 7.48 -24.74 0.53
C ASN A 226 7.84 -24.62 2.03
N GLU A 227 9.09 -24.91 2.42
CA GLU A 227 9.56 -24.81 3.81
C GLU A 227 9.70 -23.34 4.25
N GLY A 228 10.12 -22.43 3.37
CA GLY A 228 10.18 -20.99 3.62
C GLY A 228 8.80 -20.37 3.88
N TYR A 229 7.81 -20.68 3.03
CA TYR A 229 6.42 -20.24 3.25
C TYR A 229 5.81 -20.86 4.50
N GLU A 230 6.05 -22.15 4.73
CA GLU A 230 5.59 -22.83 5.93
C GLU A 230 6.20 -22.21 7.19
N SER A 231 7.50 -21.92 7.20
CA SER A 231 8.20 -21.26 8.30
C SER A 231 7.64 -19.86 8.58
N ALA A 232 7.37 -19.06 7.54
CA ALA A 232 6.73 -17.75 7.69
C ALA A 232 5.33 -17.88 8.32
N LEU A 233 4.51 -18.84 7.86
CA LEU A 233 3.19 -19.11 8.41
C LEU A 233 3.24 -19.64 9.84
N GLN A 234 4.18 -20.54 10.16
CA GLN A 234 4.40 -21.06 11.51
C GLN A 234 4.84 -19.94 12.46
N THR A 235 5.68 -19.02 11.99
CA THR A 235 6.11 -17.85 12.76
C THR A 235 4.94 -16.90 12.98
N ALA A 236 4.16 -16.61 11.94
CA ALA A 236 2.95 -15.79 12.03
C ALA A 236 1.96 -16.37 13.03
N ARG A 237 1.75 -17.69 12.97
CA ARG A 237 0.94 -18.43 13.93
C ARG A 237 1.49 -18.30 15.35
N THR A 238 2.79 -18.48 15.55
CA THR A 238 3.43 -18.43 16.87
C THR A 238 3.35 -17.03 17.48
N GLN A 239 3.52 -15.98 16.67
CA GLN A 239 3.44 -14.59 17.09
C GLN A 239 2.00 -14.10 17.26
N SER A 240 1.07 -14.55 16.41
CA SER A 240 -0.37 -14.50 16.65
C SER A 240 -0.81 -15.43 17.77
N ARG A 241 0.09 -16.29 18.27
CA ARG A 241 -0.11 -17.25 19.37
C ARG A 241 -1.32 -18.17 19.15
N ALA A 242 -1.50 -18.69 17.95
CA ALA A 242 -2.63 -19.56 17.63
C ALA A 242 -2.27 -21.05 17.73
N ASP A 243 -3.24 -21.92 18.06
CA ASP A 243 -2.98 -23.27 18.59
C ASP A 243 -2.98 -24.40 17.54
N ARG A 244 -3.34 -24.14 16.28
CA ARG A 244 -3.44 -25.18 15.22
C ARG A 244 -2.76 -24.79 13.90
N LEU A 245 -2.05 -25.75 13.26
CA LEU A 245 -1.47 -25.63 11.91
C LEU A 245 -2.51 -25.69 10.79
N ASN A 246 -3.71 -26.22 11.07
CA ASN A 246 -4.77 -26.31 10.09
C ASN A 246 -5.45 -24.94 9.88
N MET A 247 -4.74 -24.01 9.24
CA MET A 247 -5.17 -22.61 9.09
C MET A 247 -6.30 -22.41 8.05
N THR A 248 -6.80 -23.49 7.44
CA THR A 248 -7.92 -23.49 6.48
C THR A 248 -9.20 -24.06 7.10
N SER A 249 -9.21 -24.36 8.41
CA SER A 249 -10.36 -24.90 9.15
C SER A 249 -11.52 -23.90 9.31
N GLY A 250 -11.31 -22.62 9.00
CA GLY A 250 -12.27 -21.53 9.24
C GLY A 250 -11.95 -20.66 10.46
N ASP A 251 -10.86 -20.95 11.18
CA ASP A 251 -10.39 -20.16 12.31
C ASP A 251 -9.53 -18.94 11.88
N TYR A 252 -9.10 -18.89 10.62
CA TYR A 252 -8.26 -17.83 10.06
C TYR A 252 -8.85 -17.32 8.74
N ILE A 253 -8.51 -16.07 8.44
CA ILE A 253 -8.74 -15.42 7.16
C ILE A 253 -7.44 -14.84 6.65
N PHE A 254 -7.24 -14.94 5.34
CA PHE A 254 -6.09 -14.40 4.65
C PHE A 254 -6.56 -13.23 3.79
N ILE A 255 -5.97 -12.05 3.98
CA ILE A 255 -6.27 -10.86 3.19
C ILE A 255 -5.05 -10.57 2.34
N ALA A 256 -5.19 -10.63 1.02
CA ALA A 256 -4.11 -10.41 0.08
C ALA A 256 -4.41 -9.22 -0.84
N PRO A 257 -3.59 -8.16 -0.85
CA PRO A 257 -3.70 -7.12 -1.87
C PRO A 257 -3.37 -7.72 -3.24
N ARG A 258 -4.10 -7.32 -4.27
CA ARG A 258 -3.85 -7.76 -5.65
C ARG A 258 -3.87 -6.54 -6.57
N SER A 259 -2.90 -6.46 -7.46
CA SER A 259 -2.95 -5.49 -8.56
C SER A 259 -4.22 -5.72 -9.41
N PRO A 260 -4.85 -4.67 -9.97
CA PRO A 260 -5.98 -4.83 -10.88
C PRO A 260 -5.67 -5.84 -11.99
N VAL A 261 -6.55 -6.82 -12.18
CA VAL A 261 -6.34 -7.91 -13.13
C VAL A 261 -6.46 -7.42 -14.56
N VAL A 262 -5.51 -7.85 -15.39
CA VAL A 262 -5.56 -7.66 -16.84
C VAL A 262 -6.03 -8.95 -17.54
N PRO A 263 -6.71 -8.85 -18.69
CA PRO A 263 -7.23 -10.00 -19.44
C PRO A 263 -6.23 -11.13 -19.69
N THR A 264 -4.94 -10.79 -19.81
CA THR A 264 -3.88 -11.75 -20.14
C THR A 264 -3.39 -12.56 -18.94
N GLU A 265 -3.66 -12.13 -17.70
CA GLU A 265 -3.23 -12.83 -16.48
C GLU A 265 -4.18 -13.96 -16.08
N GLY A 266 -5.34 -14.04 -16.73
CA GLY A 266 -6.40 -14.98 -16.36
C GLY A 266 -7.09 -14.63 -15.04
N VAL A 267 -8.13 -15.40 -14.73
CA VAL A 267 -8.83 -15.29 -13.45
C VAL A 267 -7.99 -15.96 -12.37
N LEU A 268 -8.00 -15.42 -11.15
CA LEU A 268 -7.43 -16.12 -10.00
C LEU A 268 -8.15 -17.46 -9.81
N GLN A 269 -7.49 -18.54 -10.18
CA GLN A 269 -8.03 -19.90 -10.14
C GLN A 269 -7.28 -20.76 -9.12
N TRP A 270 -8.01 -21.66 -8.48
CA TRP A 270 -7.50 -22.65 -7.54
C TRP A 270 -7.23 -24.01 -8.21
N GLN A 271 -7.82 -24.26 -9.38
CA GLN A 271 -7.77 -25.53 -10.09
C GLN A 271 -6.71 -25.50 -11.19
N TYR A 272 -5.75 -26.43 -11.13
CA TYR A 272 -4.70 -26.61 -12.14
C TYR A 272 -4.61 -28.04 -12.67
N ASN A 273 -5.64 -28.87 -12.43
CA ASN A 273 -5.69 -30.30 -12.71
C ASN A 273 -4.52 -31.07 -12.08
N VAL A 274 -4.18 -30.71 -10.85
CA VAL A 274 -3.14 -31.35 -10.04
C VAL A 274 -3.71 -31.91 -8.74
N THR A 275 -2.98 -32.81 -8.08
CA THR A 275 -3.44 -33.51 -6.87
C THR A 275 -3.71 -32.57 -5.68
N SER A 276 -3.20 -31.33 -5.72
CA SER A 276 -3.41 -30.31 -4.68
C SER A 276 -4.67 -29.47 -4.87
N ASP A 277 -5.41 -29.62 -5.97
CA ASP A 277 -6.56 -28.76 -6.31
C ASP A 277 -7.64 -28.78 -5.22
N GLU A 278 -7.96 -29.95 -4.65
CA GLU A 278 -8.93 -30.05 -3.55
C GLU A 278 -8.47 -29.26 -2.31
N ARG A 279 -7.16 -29.27 -2.02
CA ARG A 279 -6.59 -28.50 -0.90
C ARG A 279 -6.60 -27.00 -1.22
N ALA A 280 -6.32 -26.63 -2.46
CA ALA A 280 -6.36 -25.24 -2.92
C ALA A 280 -7.79 -24.69 -2.86
N PHE A 281 -8.79 -25.45 -3.30
CA PHE A 281 -10.20 -25.08 -3.18
C PHE A 281 -10.57 -24.77 -1.72
N VAL A 282 -10.17 -25.65 -0.81
CA VAL A 282 -10.40 -25.47 0.63
C VAL A 282 -9.69 -24.22 1.16
N ALA A 283 -8.46 -23.95 0.75
CA ALA A 283 -7.70 -22.77 1.16
C ALA A 283 -8.33 -21.46 0.65
N PHE A 284 -8.78 -21.43 -0.60
CA PHE A 284 -9.38 -20.25 -1.24
C PHE A 284 -10.68 -19.80 -0.57
N GLN A 285 -11.40 -20.69 0.14
CA GLN A 285 -12.59 -20.30 0.92
C GLN A 285 -12.26 -19.32 2.06
N SER A 286 -11.01 -19.31 2.53
CA SER A 286 -10.51 -18.43 3.60
C SER A 286 -9.75 -17.21 3.06
N LEU A 287 -9.64 -17.06 1.73
CA LEU A 287 -8.94 -15.96 1.07
C LEU A 287 -9.91 -14.82 0.76
N ILE A 288 -9.48 -13.60 1.07
CA ILE A 288 -10.07 -12.34 0.65
C ILE A 288 -9.00 -11.62 -0.16
N THR A 289 -9.30 -11.27 -1.40
CA THR A 289 -8.40 -10.40 -2.18
C THR A 289 -8.93 -8.97 -2.19
N VAL A 290 -8.03 -8.00 -2.11
CA VAL A 290 -8.35 -6.57 -2.05
C VAL A 290 -7.69 -5.90 -3.25
N SER A 291 -8.47 -5.25 -4.11
CA SER A 291 -7.96 -4.66 -5.35
C SER A 291 -8.75 -3.43 -5.73
N ASN A 292 -8.14 -2.51 -6.48
CA ASN A 292 -8.87 -1.40 -7.09
C ASN A 292 -9.72 -1.90 -8.29
N PRO A 293 -10.85 -1.24 -8.61
CA PRO A 293 -11.72 -1.64 -9.71
C PRO A 293 -10.99 -1.74 -11.05
N ILE A 294 -11.17 -2.87 -11.73
CA ILE A 294 -10.63 -3.11 -13.07
C ILE A 294 -11.38 -2.29 -14.13
N PRO A 295 -10.74 -1.91 -15.24
CA PRO A 295 -11.43 -1.38 -16.41
C PRO A 295 -12.47 -2.38 -16.95
N ARG A 296 -13.52 -1.86 -17.59
CA ARG A 296 -14.49 -2.65 -18.37
C ARG A 296 -13.84 -3.13 -19.66
N TRP A 297 -12.95 -4.12 -19.56
CA TRP A 297 -12.13 -4.63 -20.66
C TRP A 297 -12.94 -5.02 -21.90
N ASN A 298 -14.12 -5.61 -21.69
CA ASN A 298 -15.05 -5.98 -22.76
C ASN A 298 -15.55 -4.77 -23.57
N VAL A 299 -15.71 -3.60 -22.95
CA VAL A 299 -16.14 -2.35 -23.61
C VAL A 299 -14.99 -1.71 -24.35
N ILE A 300 -13.79 -1.67 -23.76
CA ILE A 300 -12.64 -0.95 -24.31
C ILE A 300 -11.76 -1.78 -25.26
N THR A 301 -12.11 -3.05 -25.54
CA THR A 301 -11.32 -3.93 -26.41
C THR A 301 -11.05 -3.30 -27.79
N ALA A 302 -12.04 -2.61 -28.38
CA ALA A 302 -11.85 -1.90 -29.65
C ALA A 302 -10.80 -0.78 -29.54
N GLN A 303 -10.85 0.01 -28.46
CA GLN A 303 -9.86 1.05 -28.18
C GLN A 303 -8.46 0.46 -27.99
N MET A 304 -8.32 -0.64 -27.24
CA MET A 304 -7.03 -1.30 -27.06
C MET A 304 -6.46 -1.83 -28.39
N ASN A 305 -7.31 -2.33 -29.28
CA ASN A 305 -6.89 -2.75 -30.62
C ASN A 305 -6.42 -1.58 -31.49
N GLU A 306 -7.09 -0.43 -31.41
CA GLU A 306 -6.63 0.79 -32.08
C GLU A 306 -5.28 1.27 -31.54
N ILE A 307 -5.08 1.23 -30.21
CA ILE A 307 -3.79 1.59 -29.58
C ILE A 307 -2.67 0.68 -30.07
N ARG A 308 -2.92 -0.63 -30.11
CA ARG A 308 -1.96 -1.61 -30.65
C ARG A 308 -1.63 -1.35 -32.11
N SER A 309 -2.64 -1.04 -32.94
CA SER A 309 -2.43 -0.70 -34.35
C SER A 309 -1.64 0.59 -34.50
N GLN A 310 -1.94 1.63 -33.72
CA GLN A 310 -1.24 2.91 -33.72
C GLN A 310 0.23 2.72 -33.33
N SER A 311 0.51 1.92 -32.30
CA SER A 311 1.87 1.58 -31.87
C SER A 311 2.67 0.94 -33.00
N GLN A 312 2.07 -0.01 -33.73
CA GLN A 312 2.73 -0.68 -34.85
C GLN A 312 2.96 0.25 -36.04
N LEU A 313 1.93 0.99 -36.45
CA LEU A 313 1.94 1.77 -37.70
C LEU A 313 2.73 3.07 -37.59
N VAL A 314 2.63 3.78 -36.46
CA VAL A 314 3.22 5.12 -36.30
C VAL A 314 4.53 5.07 -35.51
N TYR A 315 4.61 4.19 -34.51
CA TYR A 315 5.77 4.12 -33.62
C TYR A 315 6.72 2.96 -33.94
N ASN A 316 6.42 2.15 -34.97
CA ASN A 316 7.19 0.97 -35.36
C ASN A 316 7.48 0.04 -34.15
N HIS A 317 6.53 -0.07 -33.22
CA HIS A 317 6.66 -0.86 -32.00
C HIS A 317 5.47 -1.80 -31.86
N THR A 318 5.76 -3.10 -31.75
CA THR A 318 4.73 -4.11 -31.51
C THR A 318 4.55 -4.32 -30.02
N LEU A 319 3.41 -3.90 -29.48
CA LEU A 319 3.02 -4.25 -28.13
C LEU A 319 2.80 -5.76 -28.05
N THR A 320 3.42 -6.39 -27.05
CA THR A 320 3.16 -7.80 -26.73
C THR A 320 1.70 -7.96 -26.32
N VAL A 321 1.15 -9.18 -26.37
CA VAL A 321 -0.24 -9.43 -25.93
C VAL A 321 -0.44 -8.96 -24.48
N LYS A 322 0.52 -9.26 -23.60
CA LYS A 322 0.54 -8.80 -22.21
C LYS A 322 0.52 -7.27 -22.10
N ASN A 323 1.39 -6.58 -22.84
CA ASN A 323 1.47 -5.12 -22.79
C ASN A 323 0.30 -4.43 -23.53
N SER A 324 -0.43 -5.16 -24.38
CA SER A 324 -1.60 -4.63 -25.09
C SER A 324 -2.80 -4.45 -24.17
N PHE A 325 -2.80 -5.09 -23.01
CA PHE A 325 -3.84 -4.99 -22.00
C PHE A 325 -3.20 -4.62 -20.67
N ASP A 326 -2.84 -3.35 -20.53
CA ASP A 326 -2.21 -2.79 -19.34
C ASP A 326 -3.08 -1.65 -18.77
N ASP A 327 -3.37 -1.71 -17.48
CA ASP A 327 -4.19 -0.72 -16.78
C ASP A 327 -3.56 0.69 -16.79
N LEU A 328 -2.23 0.78 -16.85
CA LEU A 328 -1.51 2.05 -16.96
C LEU A 328 -1.66 2.66 -18.36
N ILE A 329 -1.76 1.86 -19.41
CA ILE A 329 -2.04 2.33 -20.78
C ILE A 329 -3.48 2.87 -20.85
N VAL A 330 -4.43 2.16 -20.22
CA VAL A 330 -5.82 2.64 -20.08
C VAL A 330 -5.84 3.98 -19.36
N SER A 331 -5.08 4.11 -18.26
CA SER A 331 -4.98 5.35 -17.48
C SER A 331 -4.44 6.51 -18.32
N GLY A 332 -3.45 6.28 -19.19
CA GLY A 332 -2.96 7.29 -20.12
C GLY A 332 -4.06 7.79 -21.07
N ALA A 333 -4.85 6.88 -21.64
CA ALA A 333 -6.00 7.22 -22.47
C ALA A 333 -7.10 7.96 -21.67
N GLU A 334 -7.37 7.56 -20.43
CA GLU A 334 -8.31 8.23 -19.51
C GLU A 334 -7.89 9.68 -19.23
N VAL A 335 -6.59 9.93 -18.97
CA VAL A 335 -6.07 11.29 -18.75
C VAL A 335 -6.24 12.15 -19.98
N MET A 336 -5.84 11.67 -21.17
CA MET A 336 -6.01 12.44 -22.41
C MET A 336 -7.50 12.72 -22.71
N SER A 337 -8.36 11.74 -22.48
CA SER A 337 -9.81 11.89 -22.66
C SER A 337 -10.37 12.95 -21.69
N SER A 338 -9.96 12.92 -20.42
CA SER A 338 -10.38 13.89 -19.41
C SER A 338 -9.89 15.31 -19.74
N VAL A 339 -8.64 15.44 -20.20
CA VAL A 339 -8.06 16.72 -20.64
C VAL A 339 -8.83 17.30 -21.81
N THR A 340 -9.07 16.48 -22.84
CA THR A 340 -9.79 16.92 -24.04
C THR A 340 -11.27 17.21 -23.76
N GLU A 341 -11.92 16.47 -22.85
CA GLU A 341 -13.28 16.76 -22.38
C GLU A 341 -13.35 18.13 -21.69
N VAL A 342 -12.42 18.44 -20.78
CA VAL A 342 -12.38 19.76 -20.12
C VAL A 342 -12.10 20.86 -21.13
N LEU A 343 -11.14 20.67 -22.04
CA LEU A 343 -10.83 21.66 -23.09
C LEU A 343 -12.04 21.92 -24.00
N ALA A 344 -12.81 20.89 -24.35
CA ALA A 344 -13.99 21.01 -25.18
C ALA A 344 -15.13 21.81 -24.52
N GLN A 345 -15.09 22.00 -23.20
CA GLN A 345 -16.05 22.80 -22.45
C GLN A 345 -15.66 24.28 -22.36
N LEU A 346 -14.44 24.65 -22.79
CA LEU A 346 -13.92 26.01 -22.68
C LEU A 346 -14.13 26.81 -23.96
N SER A 347 -14.65 28.02 -23.83
CA SER A 347 -14.68 28.99 -24.93
C SER A 347 -13.28 29.54 -25.22
N SER A 348 -13.12 30.09 -26.43
CA SER A 348 -11.89 30.75 -26.86
C SER A 348 -11.47 31.90 -25.95
N ARG A 349 -12.45 32.64 -25.39
CA ARG A 349 -12.20 33.71 -24.41
C ARG A 349 -11.71 33.15 -23.08
N GLN A 350 -12.28 32.04 -22.62
CA GLN A 350 -11.82 31.38 -21.39
C GLN A 350 -10.41 30.83 -21.57
N LEU A 351 -10.08 30.18 -22.69
CA LEU A 351 -8.73 29.69 -22.98
C LEU A 351 -7.70 30.83 -23.02
N LYS A 352 -8.04 31.99 -23.59
CA LYS A 352 -7.16 33.16 -23.60
C LYS A 352 -6.79 33.65 -22.19
N ALA A 353 -7.74 33.65 -21.27
CA ALA A 353 -7.52 34.06 -19.88
C ALA A 353 -7.13 32.90 -18.94
N MET A 354 -7.00 31.68 -19.48
CA MET A 354 -6.77 30.48 -18.66
C MET A 354 -5.34 30.45 -18.15
N THR A 355 -5.19 30.10 -16.89
CA THR A 355 -3.91 29.77 -16.28
C THR A 355 -3.88 28.30 -15.85
N GLY A 356 -2.71 27.70 -15.63
CA GLY A 356 -2.62 26.32 -15.20
C GLY A 356 -3.32 26.05 -13.87
N THR A 357 -3.17 26.97 -12.92
CA THR A 357 -3.86 26.91 -11.62
C THR A 357 -5.39 26.95 -11.77
N HIS A 358 -5.91 27.76 -12.70
CA HIS A 358 -7.35 27.81 -12.98
C HIS A 358 -7.84 26.57 -13.73
N PHE A 359 -7.07 26.08 -14.70
CA PHE A 359 -7.42 24.89 -15.45
C PHE A 359 -7.51 23.66 -14.54
N ARG A 360 -6.59 23.54 -13.56
CA ARG A 360 -6.64 22.51 -12.52
C ARG A 360 -7.99 22.48 -11.80
N LYS A 361 -8.59 23.64 -11.51
CA LYS A 361 -9.89 23.72 -10.79
C LYS A 361 -11.01 23.02 -11.54
N SER A 362 -10.94 22.93 -12.87
CA SER A 362 -11.94 22.22 -13.70
C SER A 362 -11.95 20.70 -13.50
N PHE A 363 -10.93 20.16 -12.83
CA PHE A 363 -10.82 18.74 -12.48
C PHE A 363 -11.19 18.46 -11.03
N LEU A 364 -11.18 19.45 -10.13
CA LEU A 364 -11.35 19.19 -8.70
C LEU A 364 -12.79 18.89 -8.36
N ASN A 365 -12.99 17.96 -7.41
CA ASN A 365 -14.31 17.53 -6.95
C ASN A 365 -15.23 17.10 -8.10
N ARG A 366 -14.66 16.44 -9.09
CA ARG A 366 -15.35 16.07 -10.32
C ARG A 366 -15.20 14.57 -10.57
N THR A 367 -16.31 13.97 -11.00
CA THR A 367 -16.34 12.61 -11.53
C THR A 367 -16.20 12.66 -13.04
N PHE A 368 -15.33 11.81 -13.58
CA PHE A 368 -15.19 11.56 -15.01
C PHE A 368 -15.73 10.15 -15.31
N GLU A 369 -16.37 9.99 -16.46
CA GLU A 369 -17.05 8.74 -16.83
C GLU A 369 -16.61 8.21 -18.21
N PRO A 370 -15.31 7.90 -18.41
CA PRO A 370 -14.89 7.26 -19.65
C PRO A 370 -15.45 5.83 -19.78
N ASP A 371 -15.43 5.32 -21.02
CA ASP A 371 -15.91 3.97 -21.36
C ASP A 371 -15.22 2.86 -20.53
N SER A 372 -13.96 3.07 -20.12
CA SER A 372 -13.23 2.15 -19.26
C SER A 372 -13.87 2.01 -17.87
N ARG A 373 -13.99 3.10 -17.12
CA ARG A 373 -14.53 3.13 -15.74
C ARG A 373 -14.72 4.58 -15.27
N SER A 374 -15.67 4.78 -14.36
CA SER A 374 -15.83 6.07 -13.67
C SER A 374 -14.76 6.27 -12.61
N PHE A 375 -14.30 7.52 -12.43
CA PHE A 375 -13.41 7.89 -11.34
C PHE A 375 -13.62 9.32 -10.87
N PHE A 376 -13.25 9.59 -9.61
CA PHE A 376 -13.40 10.89 -8.98
C PHE A 376 -12.03 11.52 -8.68
N ILE A 377 -11.86 12.78 -9.06
CA ILE A 377 -10.71 13.59 -8.67
C ILE A 377 -11.08 14.41 -7.43
N GLY A 378 -10.36 14.17 -6.34
CA GLY A 378 -10.61 14.82 -5.05
C GLY A 378 -10.27 16.32 -5.01
N PRO A 379 -10.57 16.99 -3.89
CA PRO A 379 -10.34 18.44 -3.74
C PRO A 379 -8.87 18.85 -3.84
N LYS A 380 -7.96 17.91 -3.60
CA LYS A 380 -6.50 18.13 -3.68
C LYS A 380 -5.92 17.81 -5.06
N GLY A 381 -6.74 17.43 -6.05
CA GLY A 381 -6.27 17.14 -7.41
C GLY A 381 -5.60 15.78 -7.53
N MET A 382 -6.03 14.81 -6.73
CA MET A 382 -5.58 13.42 -6.84
C MET A 382 -6.81 12.54 -7.03
N ARG A 383 -6.74 11.61 -7.98
CA ARG A 383 -7.76 10.57 -8.14
C ARG A 383 -7.91 9.77 -6.86
N VAL A 384 -9.14 9.59 -6.44
CA VAL A 384 -9.51 8.76 -5.29
C VAL A 384 -9.94 7.40 -5.84
N CYS A 385 -9.24 6.32 -5.45
CA CYS A 385 -9.55 4.99 -5.94
C CYS A 385 -10.50 4.27 -4.98
N ASP A 386 -11.62 3.79 -5.48
CA ASP A 386 -12.45 2.83 -4.77
C ASP A 386 -11.70 1.48 -4.64
N VAL A 387 -12.22 0.58 -3.81
CA VAL A 387 -11.65 -0.75 -3.60
C VAL A 387 -12.74 -1.81 -3.61
N ASP A 388 -12.50 -2.87 -4.36
CA ASP A 388 -13.33 -4.08 -4.39
C ASP A 388 -12.63 -5.18 -3.59
N LEU A 389 -13.41 -5.90 -2.78
CA LEU A 389 -12.96 -7.05 -2.01
C LEU A 389 -13.66 -8.30 -2.54
N TYR A 390 -12.85 -9.28 -2.92
CA TYR A 390 -13.32 -10.50 -3.57
C TYR A 390 -13.23 -11.69 -2.62
N ARG A 391 -14.18 -12.62 -2.75
CA ARG A 391 -14.11 -13.96 -2.15
C ARG A 391 -14.56 -15.00 -3.15
N MET A 392 -14.13 -16.23 -2.92
CA MET A 392 -14.54 -17.36 -3.73
C MET A 392 -16.02 -17.69 -3.48
N ASN A 393 -16.80 -17.75 -4.55
CA ASN A 393 -18.11 -18.38 -4.56
C ASN A 393 -17.89 -19.91 -4.50
N VAL A 394 -18.37 -20.55 -3.43
CA VAL A 394 -18.12 -21.97 -3.17
C VAL A 394 -18.83 -22.87 -4.19
N THR A 395 -19.90 -22.39 -4.84
CA THR A 395 -20.63 -23.17 -5.85
C THR A 395 -19.93 -23.14 -7.21
N THR A 396 -19.45 -21.99 -7.64
CA THR A 396 -18.81 -21.82 -8.95
C THR A 396 -17.29 -22.02 -8.89
N GLY A 397 -16.68 -21.80 -7.72
CA GLY A 397 -15.23 -21.78 -7.55
C GLY A 397 -14.58 -20.48 -8.04
N GLU A 398 -15.36 -19.48 -8.45
CA GLU A 398 -14.86 -18.21 -9.00
C GLU A 398 -14.74 -17.12 -7.92
N MET A 399 -13.79 -16.21 -8.09
CA MET A 399 -13.63 -15.04 -7.22
C MET A 399 -14.60 -13.93 -7.63
N GLU A 400 -15.50 -13.54 -6.74
CA GLU A 400 -16.53 -12.53 -6.99
C GLU A 400 -16.44 -11.38 -5.99
N VAL A 401 -16.85 -10.18 -6.40
CA VAL A 401 -16.89 -8.99 -5.53
C VAL A 401 -17.97 -9.16 -4.46
N VAL A 402 -17.57 -9.15 -3.20
CA VAL A 402 -18.47 -9.32 -2.05
C VAL A 402 -18.64 -8.04 -1.25
N TRP A 403 -17.59 -7.22 -1.19
CA TRP A 403 -17.64 -5.90 -0.60
C TRP A 403 -17.02 -4.86 -1.50
N GLN A 404 -17.54 -3.65 -1.38
CA GLN A 404 -17.01 -2.46 -2.05
C GLN A 404 -16.81 -1.36 -1.01
N TYR A 405 -15.62 -0.81 -0.99
CA TYR A 405 -15.28 0.36 -0.21
C TYR A 405 -15.25 1.57 -1.14
N LYS A 406 -16.19 2.48 -0.93
CA LYS A 406 -16.24 3.77 -1.63
C LYS A 406 -15.38 4.78 -0.88
N SER A 407 -14.22 5.08 -1.43
CA SER A 407 -13.18 5.86 -0.75
C SER A 407 -13.56 7.32 -0.54
N VAL A 408 -14.42 7.88 -1.40
CA VAL A 408 -14.90 9.27 -1.29
C VAL A 408 -15.89 9.43 -0.14
N SER A 409 -16.85 8.51 -0.02
CA SER A 409 -17.90 8.58 1.01
C SER A 409 -17.53 7.84 2.30
N ASP A 410 -16.36 7.20 2.33
CA ASP A 410 -15.91 6.32 3.42
C ASP A 410 -16.97 5.25 3.77
N THR A 411 -17.62 4.69 2.73
CA THR A 411 -18.69 3.70 2.94
C THR A 411 -18.24 2.32 2.52
N PHE A 412 -18.32 1.38 3.46
CA PHE A 412 -18.09 -0.04 3.22
C PHE A 412 -19.41 -0.77 3.00
N ARG A 413 -19.68 -1.19 1.76
CA ARG A 413 -20.93 -1.83 1.36
C ARG A 413 -20.71 -3.31 1.05
N GLN A 414 -21.67 -4.14 1.41
CA GLN A 414 -21.70 -5.54 1.00
C GLN A 414 -22.58 -5.65 -0.25
N THR A 415 -22.03 -6.19 -1.34
CA THR A 415 -22.71 -6.31 -2.64
C THR A 415 -23.38 -7.67 -2.83
N SER A 416 -22.90 -8.70 -2.15
CA SER A 416 -23.47 -10.05 -2.20
C SER A 416 -23.69 -10.60 -0.79
N GLN A 417 -24.90 -11.07 -0.50
CA GLN A 417 -25.20 -11.83 0.72
C GLN A 417 -24.79 -13.31 0.60
N GLN A 418 -24.87 -13.86 -0.62
CA GLN A 418 -24.63 -15.28 -0.90
C GLN A 418 -23.14 -15.66 -0.81
N ASN A 419 -22.23 -14.70 -0.99
CA ASN A 419 -20.78 -14.93 -0.97
C ASN A 419 -20.12 -14.62 0.39
N VAL A 420 -20.92 -14.38 1.44
CA VAL A 420 -20.45 -14.26 2.85
C VAL A 420 -20.74 -15.55 3.60
N ILE A 421 -20.38 -16.69 3.00
CA ILE A 421 -20.40 -17.98 3.70
C ILE A 421 -19.04 -18.15 4.36
N TRP A 422 -19.05 -18.32 5.67
CA TRP A 422 -17.86 -18.59 6.46
C TRP A 422 -17.72 -20.09 6.66
N ARG A 423 -16.47 -20.58 6.67
CA ARG A 423 -16.20 -21.98 6.98
C ARG A 423 -16.48 -22.32 8.44
N SER A 424 -16.29 -21.36 9.32
CA SER A 424 -16.65 -21.48 10.73
C SER A 424 -18.17 -21.67 10.85
N GLN A 425 -18.57 -22.62 11.70
CA GLN A 425 -19.98 -22.94 11.96
C GLN A 425 -20.76 -21.76 12.56
N ASN A 426 -20.06 -20.79 13.16
CA ASN A 426 -20.65 -19.68 13.91
C ASN A 426 -20.47 -18.32 13.22
N GLY A 427 -20.26 -18.30 11.90
CA GLY A 427 -20.05 -17.07 11.13
C GLY A 427 -18.58 -16.70 10.99
N PRO A 428 -18.22 -15.40 10.90
CA PRO A 428 -16.83 -14.98 10.69
C PRO A 428 -15.93 -15.51 11.82
N PRO A 429 -14.64 -15.82 11.54
CA PRO A 429 -13.72 -16.22 12.59
C PRO A 429 -13.65 -15.17 13.70
N ALA A 430 -13.51 -15.61 14.93
CA ALA A 430 -13.32 -14.71 16.05
C ALA A 430 -11.92 -14.05 15.99
N ASN A 431 -11.81 -12.82 16.49
CA ASN A 431 -10.52 -12.12 16.60
C ASN A 431 -9.48 -12.90 17.44
N ARG A 432 -9.96 -13.67 18.43
CA ARG A 432 -9.12 -14.50 19.31
C ARG A 432 -9.80 -15.84 19.55
N PRO A 433 -9.05 -16.95 19.70
CA PRO A 433 -9.60 -18.23 20.11
C PRO A 433 -10.33 -18.14 21.45
N VAL A 434 -11.36 -18.98 21.65
CA VAL A 434 -12.19 -19.01 22.87
C VAL A 434 -11.35 -19.18 24.14
N CYS A 435 -10.36 -20.07 24.11
CA CYS A 435 -9.47 -20.30 25.25
C CYS A 435 -8.38 -19.23 25.44
N GLY A 436 -8.40 -18.16 24.65
CA GLY A 436 -7.25 -17.27 24.53
C GLY A 436 -6.12 -17.93 23.75
N PHE A 437 -5.22 -17.10 23.24
CA PHE A 437 -4.07 -17.54 22.47
C PHE A 437 -3.09 -18.43 23.27
N ARG A 438 -3.10 -18.35 24.60
CA ARG A 438 -2.23 -19.18 25.47
C ARG A 438 -2.99 -20.30 26.18
N VAL A 439 -4.23 -20.57 25.77
CA VAL A 439 -5.15 -21.47 26.51
C VAL A 439 -5.34 -21.00 27.96
N ASP A 440 -5.08 -19.72 28.22
CA ASP A 440 -5.05 -19.09 29.53
C ASP A 440 -6.45 -18.83 30.09
N ARG A 441 -7.47 -18.75 29.21
CA ARG A 441 -8.87 -18.52 29.59
C ARG A 441 -9.69 -19.79 29.77
N CYS A 442 -9.12 -20.96 29.46
CA CYS A 442 -9.80 -22.23 29.66
C CYS A 442 -9.51 -22.81 31.05
N ILE A 443 -10.55 -23.37 31.68
CA ILE A 443 -10.65 -23.69 33.11
C ILE A 443 -9.54 -24.65 33.60
N GLY A 444 -8.85 -25.38 32.71
CA GLY A 444 -7.71 -26.23 33.07
C GLY A 444 -6.44 -25.49 33.56
N SER A 445 -6.34 -24.16 33.41
CA SER A 445 -5.21 -23.38 33.94
C SER A 445 -5.35 -23.03 35.43
N LEU A 446 -6.59 -22.98 35.94
CA LEU A 446 -6.89 -22.69 37.34
C LEU A 446 -6.47 -23.82 38.27
N GLU A 447 -6.64 -25.08 37.88
CA GLU A 447 -6.21 -26.23 38.71
C GLU A 447 -4.70 -26.23 38.97
N LYS A 448 -3.89 -25.88 37.96
CA LYS A 448 -2.42 -25.78 38.14
C LYS A 448 -2.04 -24.63 39.06
N SER A 449 -2.75 -23.50 39.02
CA SER A 449 -2.48 -22.35 39.89
C SER A 449 -2.91 -22.59 41.34
N VAL A 450 -4.03 -23.28 41.57
CA VAL A 450 -4.50 -23.62 42.91
C VAL A 450 -3.59 -24.67 43.54
N VAL A 451 -3.20 -25.73 42.80
CA VAL A 451 -2.30 -26.76 43.32
C VAL A 451 -0.92 -26.19 43.68
N THR A 452 -0.36 -25.31 42.85
CA THR A 452 0.94 -24.67 43.14
C THR A 452 0.86 -23.71 44.33
N THR A 453 -0.24 -22.97 44.47
CA THR A 453 -0.44 -22.05 45.60
C THR A 453 -0.65 -22.81 46.91
N VAL A 454 -1.45 -23.88 46.90
CA VAL A 454 -1.68 -24.74 48.07
C VAL A 454 -0.39 -25.46 48.49
N ALA A 455 0.38 -25.98 47.53
CA ALA A 455 1.67 -26.61 47.82
C ALA A 455 2.67 -25.62 48.46
N ALA A 456 2.74 -24.37 47.98
CA ALA A 456 3.59 -23.34 48.55
C ALA A 456 3.19 -22.94 49.98
N ILE A 457 1.89 -22.89 50.28
CA ILE A 457 1.39 -22.61 51.64
C ILE A 457 1.75 -23.77 52.58
N LEU A 458 1.59 -25.02 52.13
CA LEU A 458 1.93 -26.21 52.92
C LEU A 458 3.42 -26.32 53.20
N THR A 459 4.30 -25.97 52.26
CA THR A 459 5.76 -25.99 52.50
C THR A 459 6.17 -24.91 53.51
N VAL A 460 5.60 -23.71 53.45
CA VAL A 460 5.87 -22.66 54.44
C VAL A 460 5.38 -23.08 55.83
N LEU A 461 4.19 -23.65 55.93
CA LEU A 461 3.65 -24.18 57.19
C LEU A 461 4.52 -25.29 57.77
N PHE A 462 4.94 -26.27 56.95
CA PHE A 462 5.85 -27.32 57.40
C PHE A 462 7.20 -26.78 57.86
N SER A 463 7.75 -25.79 57.13
CA SER A 463 9.00 -25.13 57.51
C SER A 463 8.89 -24.42 58.85
N PHE A 464 7.75 -23.76 59.09
CA PHE A 464 7.48 -23.06 60.35
C PHE A 464 7.28 -24.05 61.50
N ILE A 465 6.49 -25.10 61.31
CA ILE A 465 6.28 -26.15 62.32
C ILE A 465 7.61 -26.83 62.66
N PHE A 466 8.40 -27.20 61.65
CA PHE A 466 9.71 -27.81 61.86
C PHE A 466 10.67 -26.87 62.59
N GLY A 467 10.72 -25.58 62.21
CA GLY A 467 11.51 -24.57 62.90
C GLY A 467 11.11 -24.40 64.37
N THR A 468 9.81 -24.31 64.65
CA THR A 468 9.30 -24.23 66.03
C THR A 468 9.56 -25.51 66.83
N GLY A 469 9.47 -26.69 66.19
CA GLY A 469 9.76 -27.98 66.83
C GLY A 469 11.24 -28.12 67.19
N VAL A 470 12.15 -27.73 66.30
CA VAL A 470 13.60 -27.71 66.57
C VAL A 470 13.93 -26.71 67.68
N PHE A 471 13.32 -25.52 67.66
CA PHE A 471 13.49 -24.52 68.72
C PHE A 471 13.00 -25.01 70.09
N TRP A 472 11.84 -25.68 70.12
CA TRP A 472 11.28 -26.22 71.37
C TRP A 472 12.12 -27.39 71.90
N PHE A 473 12.62 -28.26 71.00
CA PHE A 473 13.51 -29.36 71.34
C PHE A 473 14.87 -28.86 71.85
N SER A 474 15.44 -27.83 71.23
CA SER A 474 16.70 -27.24 71.70
C SER A 474 16.54 -26.50 73.03
N HIS A 475 15.39 -25.86 73.27
CA HIS A 475 15.09 -25.22 74.55
C HIS A 475 14.96 -26.25 75.69
N GLN A 476 14.24 -27.35 75.48
CA GLN A 476 14.11 -28.44 76.46
C GLN A 476 15.45 -29.11 76.79
N HIS A 477 16.36 -29.23 75.83
CA HIS A 477 17.69 -29.81 76.09
C HIS A 477 18.68 -28.84 76.74
N MET A 478 18.42 -27.53 76.69
CA MET A 478 19.23 -26.50 77.36
C MET A 478 18.81 -26.28 78.83
N ASP A 479 17.63 -26.74 79.26
CA ASP A 479 17.16 -26.66 80.65
C ASP A 479 17.71 -27.77 81.57
N GLY A 480 18.66 -28.58 81.07
CA GLY A 480 19.24 -29.74 81.75
C GLY A 480 20.59 -29.53 82.45
N SER A 481 21.11 -28.31 82.61
CA SER A 481 22.35 -28.06 83.37
C SER A 481 22.22 -26.88 84.34
N VAL A 482 21.66 -27.23 85.50
CA VAL A 482 21.41 -26.42 86.68
C VAL A 482 22.76 -26.08 87.36
N TRP A 483 23.32 -24.90 87.11
CA TRP A 483 24.65 -24.46 87.58
C TRP A 483 24.66 -23.73 88.94
N TRP A 484 23.62 -23.89 89.78
CA TRP A 484 23.48 -23.15 91.04
C TRP A 484 23.34 -24.02 92.31
N LEU A 485 23.93 -25.23 92.32
CA LEU A 485 24.20 -25.94 93.58
C LEU A 485 25.40 -25.28 94.28
N LEU A 486 25.09 -24.27 95.09
CA LEU A 486 25.98 -23.67 96.07
C LEU A 486 26.09 -24.62 97.27
N GLU A 487 27.28 -25.18 97.49
CA GLU A 487 27.66 -25.79 98.77
C GLU A 487 28.59 -24.83 99.51
N GLU A 488 28.26 -24.56 100.77
CA GLU A 488 28.95 -23.61 101.65
C GLU A 488 30.36 -24.09 101.99
N MET A 489 31.35 -23.19 101.92
CA MET A 489 32.26 -22.82 103.03
C MET A 489 33.62 -22.31 102.51
N HIS A 490 33.85 -21.00 102.65
CA HIS A 490 34.83 -20.38 103.56
C HIS A 490 35.23 -18.99 103.08
N LEU A 491 34.84 -17.99 103.87
CA LEU A 491 35.29 -16.60 103.79
C LEU A 491 36.80 -16.52 104.02
N VAL A 492 37.54 -16.02 103.02
CA VAL A 492 38.78 -15.26 103.26
C VAL A 492 38.72 -13.98 102.42
N LEU A 493 38.71 -12.87 103.14
CA LEU A 493 38.65 -11.52 102.62
C LEU A 493 40.07 -11.05 102.26
N VAL A 494 40.32 -10.68 101.00
CA VAL A 494 41.47 -9.83 100.65
C VAL A 494 41.02 -8.80 99.61
N ILE A 495 41.19 -7.53 99.99
CA ILE A 495 40.91 -6.30 99.25
C ILE A 495 42.13 -5.99 98.37
N THR A 496 41.92 -5.59 97.10
CA THR A 496 42.75 -4.54 96.45
C THR A 496 42.12 -3.94 95.18
N HIS A 497 42.09 -2.60 95.19
CA HIS A 497 42.12 -1.59 94.10
C HIS A 497 42.88 -2.03 92.81
N SER A 498 42.72 -1.52 91.57
CA SER A 498 42.22 -0.24 91.02
C SER A 498 42.37 -0.22 89.47
N ASN A 499 41.68 0.76 88.84
CA ASN A 499 42.05 1.56 87.65
C ASN A 499 41.68 1.15 86.20
N LEU A 500 40.79 2.01 85.64
CA LEU A 500 40.90 2.81 84.41
C LEU A 500 41.48 2.22 83.11
N GLY A 501 40.74 2.42 82.01
CA GLY A 501 41.30 2.42 80.66
C GLY A 501 40.27 2.53 79.52
N THR A 502 39.90 3.77 79.17
CA THR A 502 39.31 4.17 77.87
C THR A 502 40.26 3.93 76.69
N PHE A 503 39.77 3.58 75.49
CA PHE A 503 39.85 4.40 74.26
C PHE A 503 39.53 3.66 72.92
N GLN A 504 38.72 4.36 72.13
CA GLN A 504 38.76 4.62 70.67
C GLN A 504 38.50 3.60 69.55
N SER A 505 37.72 4.16 68.61
CA SER A 505 37.36 3.77 67.25
C SER A 505 38.52 3.80 66.25
N VAL A 506 38.44 2.96 65.20
CA VAL A 506 38.97 3.30 63.87
C VAL A 506 38.01 2.81 62.78
N LYS A 507 37.80 3.68 61.79
CA LYS A 507 37.00 3.54 60.56
C LYS A 507 37.94 3.29 59.36
N ARG A 508 37.35 2.79 58.26
CA ARG A 508 37.73 2.86 56.82
C ARG A 508 38.28 1.57 56.19
N PRO A 509 38.22 1.43 54.84
CA PRO A 509 37.62 2.31 53.82
C PRO A 509 36.22 1.90 53.37
#